data_AF-A0A955JB46-F1
#
_entry.id   AF-A0A955JB46-F1
#
_cell.length_a   1.000
_cell.length_b   1.000
_cell.length_c   1.000
_cell.angle_alpha   90.00
_cell.angle_beta   90.00
_cell.angle_gamma   90.00
#
_symmetry.space_group_name_H-M   'P 1'
#
loop_
_entity.id
_entity.type
_entity.pdbx_description
1 polymer ?
#
loop_
_entity_poly.entity_id
_entity_poly.type
_entity_poly.pdbx_seq_one_letter_code
_entity_poly.pdbx_strand_id
1 'polypeptide(L)'
;RIPVSTRQRIITFLKSNASGVNGGLASYRVDERVSPTMTAEALFCRQVLGLTQQESSQTSEEAANYLLFNRPKRTELNYYYWYYGTLAMYQHGGPAWEEWNNSTRDLIISEQVTEGPLAGSWAPRDTWGGYGGRVYSTAVATLCLEVYYRYQSAHNLKEESQSP
;
A
#
# COMPACT_ATOMS: atom_id res chain seq x y z
N ARG A 1 17.15 -15.05 8.54
CA ARG A 1 17.75 -14.32 7.39
C ARG A 1 17.33 -15.01 6.10
N ILE A 2 16.84 -14.28 5.09
CA ILE A 2 16.36 -14.86 3.81
C ILE A 2 17.57 -15.42 3.02
N PRO A 3 17.51 -16.63 2.44
CA PRO A 3 18.57 -17.16 1.58
C PRO A 3 18.86 -16.27 0.37
N VAL A 4 20.14 -16.13 -0.01
CA VAL A 4 20.57 -15.25 -1.11
C VAL A 4 19.87 -15.58 -2.42
N SER A 5 19.76 -16.87 -2.77
CA SER A 5 19.09 -17.31 -3.99
C SER A 5 17.59 -16.98 -4.01
N THR A 6 16.93 -17.01 -2.85
CA THR A 6 15.52 -16.60 -2.70
C THR A 6 15.39 -15.09 -2.83
N ARG A 7 16.26 -14.31 -2.18
CA ARG A 7 16.28 -12.85 -2.33
C ARG A 7 16.47 -12.43 -3.78
N GLN A 8 17.38 -13.08 -4.51
CA GLN A 8 17.62 -12.79 -5.92
C GLN A 8 16.38 -13.08 -6.78
N ARG A 9 15.65 -14.17 -6.51
CA ARG A 9 14.41 -14.51 -7.22
C ARG A 9 13.30 -13.50 -6.99
N ILE A 10 13.16 -12.98 -5.77
CA ILE A 10 12.20 -11.91 -5.46
C ILE A 10 12.54 -10.65 -6.26
N ILE A 11 13.81 -10.25 -6.27
CA ILE A 11 14.27 -9.08 -7.04
C ILE A 11 14.02 -9.28 -8.54
N THR A 12 14.31 -10.46 -9.07
CA THR A 12 14.04 -10.78 -10.49
C THR A 12 12.55 -10.69 -10.81
N PHE A 13 11.68 -11.22 -9.93
CA PHE A 13 10.23 -11.12 -10.12
C PHE A 13 9.73 -9.68 -10.11
N LEU A 14 10.21 -8.84 -9.19
CA LEU A 14 9.83 -7.42 -9.15
C LEU A 14 10.27 -6.69 -10.42
N LYS A 15 11.47 -7.00 -10.93
CA LYS A 15 11.97 -6.42 -12.18
C LYS A 15 11.22 -6.89 -13.42
N SER A 16 10.86 -8.17 -13.51
CA SER A 16 10.15 -8.71 -14.67
C SER A 16 8.73 -8.17 -14.82
N ASN A 17 8.11 -7.76 -13.72
CA ASN A 17 6.76 -7.19 -13.71
C ASN A 17 6.75 -5.67 -13.54
N ALA A 18 7.92 -5.02 -13.63
CA ALA A 18 8.05 -3.57 -13.56
C ALA A 18 7.72 -2.92 -14.92
N SER A 19 7.11 -1.75 -14.85
CA SER A 19 6.71 -0.94 -16.00
C SER A 19 6.68 0.54 -15.62
N GLY A 20 6.25 1.41 -16.52
CA GLY A 20 6.37 2.87 -16.35
C GLY A 20 7.67 3.41 -16.94
N VAL A 21 7.77 4.73 -17.03
CA VAL A 21 8.95 5.40 -17.59
C VAL A 21 10.16 5.19 -16.68
N ASN A 22 9.93 5.13 -15.37
CA ASN A 22 10.96 4.95 -14.36
C ASN A 22 10.96 3.54 -13.72
N GLY A 23 10.10 2.62 -14.19
CA GLY A 23 10.02 1.25 -13.66
C GLY A 23 9.29 1.15 -12.31
N GLY A 24 8.57 2.19 -11.88
CA GLY A 24 7.86 2.25 -10.61
C GLY A 24 6.52 1.52 -10.62
N LEU A 25 5.90 1.35 -11.78
CA LEU A 25 4.59 0.72 -11.93
C LEU A 25 4.72 -0.80 -12.01
N ALA A 26 3.66 -1.53 -11.63
CA ALA A 26 3.69 -2.99 -11.70
C ALA A 26 2.36 -3.66 -12.09
N SER A 27 2.48 -4.85 -12.67
CA SER A 27 1.41 -5.81 -12.92
C SER A 27 1.67 -7.12 -12.15
N TYR A 28 0.71 -8.05 -12.12
CA TYR A 28 0.91 -9.34 -11.44
C TYR A 28 1.67 -10.33 -12.31
N ARG A 29 1.36 -10.33 -13.62
CA ARG A 29 2.11 -11.09 -14.64
C ARG A 29 2.62 -10.18 -15.74
N VAL A 30 3.65 -10.66 -16.42
CA VAL A 30 4.12 -10.10 -17.69
C VAL A 30 2.93 -10.05 -18.66
N ASP A 31 2.81 -8.95 -19.40
CA ASP A 31 1.73 -8.64 -20.35
C ASP A 31 0.34 -8.34 -19.75
N GLU A 32 0.18 -8.39 -18.43
CA GLU A 32 -1.02 -7.87 -17.78
C GLU A 32 -0.99 -6.35 -17.65
N ARG A 33 -2.17 -5.75 -17.49
CA ARG A 33 -2.27 -4.31 -17.24
C ARG A 33 -1.71 -3.95 -15.86
N VAL A 34 -1.03 -2.80 -15.81
CA VAL A 34 -0.66 -2.16 -14.55
C VAL A 34 -1.89 -1.98 -13.68
N SER A 35 -1.76 -2.27 -12.39
CA SER A 35 -2.81 -2.00 -11.42
C SER A 35 -2.26 -1.21 -10.22
N PRO A 36 -3.12 -0.38 -9.57
CA PRO A 36 -2.75 0.28 -8.32
C PRO A 36 -2.36 -0.70 -7.22
N THR A 37 -3.06 -1.83 -7.11
CA THR A 37 -2.75 -2.89 -6.15
C THR A 37 -1.35 -3.45 -6.32
N MET A 38 -0.99 -3.87 -7.53
CA MET A 38 0.33 -4.46 -7.78
C MET A 38 1.44 -3.42 -7.67
N THR A 39 1.17 -2.18 -8.07
CA THR A 39 2.12 -1.07 -7.91
C THR A 39 2.41 -0.79 -6.44
N ALA A 40 1.37 -0.78 -5.58
CA ALA A 40 1.52 -0.62 -4.14
C ALA A 40 2.30 -1.77 -3.50
N GLU A 41 1.94 -3.03 -3.81
CA GLU A 41 2.66 -4.22 -3.32
C GLU A 41 4.14 -4.19 -3.74
N ALA A 42 4.41 -3.88 -5.01
CA ALA A 42 5.78 -3.84 -5.52
C ALA A 42 6.61 -2.71 -4.90
N LEU A 43 6.02 -1.52 -4.68
CA LEU A 43 6.68 -0.44 -3.96
C LEU A 43 7.01 -0.85 -2.51
N PHE A 44 6.04 -1.44 -1.80
CA PHE A 44 6.26 -1.91 -0.43
C PHE A 44 7.32 -3.01 -0.36
N CYS A 45 7.31 -3.98 -1.28
CA CYS A 45 8.35 -5.01 -1.35
C CYS A 45 9.74 -4.41 -1.60
N ARG A 46 9.87 -3.40 -2.48
CA ARG A 46 11.15 -2.70 -2.71
C ARG A 46 11.65 -2.01 -1.43
N GLN A 47 10.75 -1.36 -0.68
CA GLN A 47 11.08 -0.72 0.59
C GLN A 47 11.58 -1.75 1.62
N VAL A 48 10.84 -2.84 1.83
CA VAL A 48 11.20 -3.92 2.79
C VAL A 48 12.51 -4.62 2.41
N LEU A 49 12.81 -4.74 1.11
CA LEU A 49 14.06 -5.35 0.62
C LEU A 49 15.27 -4.40 0.62
N GLY A 50 15.05 -3.12 0.95
CA GLY A 50 16.07 -2.06 0.92
C GLY A 50 16.52 -1.67 -0.49
N LEU A 51 15.67 -1.90 -1.51
CA LEU A 51 16.00 -1.64 -2.91
C LEU A 51 15.84 -0.16 -3.29
N THR A 52 15.00 0.58 -2.57
CA THR A 52 14.73 2.00 -2.86
C THR A 52 15.95 2.90 -2.72
N GLN A 53 16.98 2.50 -1.95
CA GLN A 53 18.26 3.21 -1.86
C GLN A 53 19.20 2.90 -3.04
N GLN A 54 18.96 1.77 -3.74
CA GLN A 54 19.75 1.30 -4.87
C GLN A 54 19.13 1.70 -6.22
N GLU A 55 17.81 1.89 -6.24
CA GLU A 55 17.04 2.33 -7.39
C GLU A 55 16.97 3.87 -7.45
N SER A 56 16.67 4.43 -8.63
CA SER A 56 16.48 5.88 -8.79
C SER A 56 15.31 6.36 -7.92
N SER A 57 15.44 7.54 -7.30
CA SER A 57 14.35 8.17 -6.54
C SER A 57 13.08 8.30 -7.39
N GLN A 58 13.26 8.53 -8.69
CA GLN A 58 12.20 8.64 -9.70
C GLN A 58 11.33 7.36 -9.79
N THR A 59 11.87 6.18 -9.49
CA THR A 59 11.11 4.92 -9.46
C THR A 59 10.06 4.93 -8.36
N SER A 60 10.47 5.35 -7.15
CA SER A 60 9.58 5.42 -5.99
C SER A 60 8.59 6.57 -6.13
N GLU A 61 9.03 7.71 -6.69
CA GLU A 61 8.18 8.86 -6.98
C GLU A 61 7.12 8.54 -8.06
N GLU A 62 7.48 7.84 -9.13
CA GLU A 62 6.53 7.40 -10.16
C GLU A 62 5.43 6.52 -9.55
N ALA A 63 5.82 5.55 -8.72
CA ALA A 63 4.86 4.69 -8.02
C ALA A 63 3.96 5.50 -7.07
N ALA A 64 4.53 6.37 -6.22
CA ALA A 64 3.77 7.17 -5.28
C ALA A 64 2.77 8.12 -5.98
N ASN A 65 3.19 8.78 -7.07
CA ASN A 65 2.33 9.65 -7.87
C ASN A 65 1.20 8.87 -8.54
N TYR A 66 1.49 7.67 -9.06
CA TYR A 66 0.47 6.81 -9.63
C TYR A 66 -0.55 6.34 -8.58
N LEU A 67 -0.10 6.04 -7.36
CA LEU A 67 -0.99 5.69 -6.26
C LEU A 67 -1.88 6.89 -5.84
N LEU A 68 -1.32 8.10 -5.73
CA LEU A 68 -2.10 9.31 -5.44
C LEU A 68 -3.15 9.59 -6.52
N PHE A 69 -2.79 9.42 -7.80
CA PHE A 69 -3.75 9.55 -8.89
C PHE A 69 -4.89 8.53 -8.79
N ASN A 70 -4.58 7.31 -8.34
CA ASN A 70 -5.52 6.22 -8.09
C ASN A 70 -5.90 6.10 -6.61
N ARG A 71 -6.01 7.23 -5.90
CA ARG A 71 -6.37 7.24 -4.48
C ARG A 71 -7.73 6.60 -4.21
N PRO A 72 -7.97 6.09 -3.00
CA PRO A 72 -9.25 5.53 -2.59
C PRO A 72 -10.45 6.41 -2.91
N LYS A 73 -11.51 5.80 -3.46
CA LYS A 73 -12.77 6.45 -3.81
C LYS A 73 -13.94 5.58 -3.35
N ARG A 74 -15.00 6.22 -2.85
CA ARG A 74 -16.23 5.53 -2.41
C ARG A 74 -16.88 4.69 -3.51
N THR A 75 -16.74 5.09 -4.77
CA THR A 75 -17.28 4.38 -5.95
C THR A 75 -16.55 3.07 -6.26
N GLU A 76 -15.34 2.88 -5.73
CA GLU A 76 -14.43 1.78 -6.05
C GLU A 76 -13.81 1.23 -4.76
N LEU A 77 -14.65 0.68 -3.88
CA LEU A 77 -14.19 0.10 -2.61
C LEU A 77 -13.28 -1.11 -2.87
N ASN A 78 -12.05 -1.03 -2.38
CA ASN A 78 -11.07 -2.11 -2.48
C ASN A 78 -10.13 -2.04 -1.27
N TYR A 79 -10.57 -2.58 -0.13
CA TYR A 79 -9.80 -2.51 1.11
C TYR A 79 -8.44 -3.22 1.00
N TYR A 80 -8.34 -4.29 0.19
CA TYR A 80 -7.07 -4.96 -0.09
C TYR A 80 -6.04 -4.02 -0.70
N TYR A 81 -6.42 -3.33 -1.77
CA TYR A 81 -5.59 -2.31 -2.39
C TYR A 81 -5.24 -1.21 -1.37
N TRP A 82 -6.25 -0.70 -0.66
CA TRP A 82 -6.04 0.42 0.27
C TRP A 82 -5.07 0.06 1.38
N TYR A 83 -5.06 -1.20 1.82
CA TYR A 83 -4.11 -1.69 2.82
C TYR A 83 -2.67 -1.64 2.30
N TYR A 84 -2.40 -2.25 1.15
CA TYR A 84 -1.06 -2.22 0.56
C TYR A 84 -0.63 -0.83 0.12
N GLY A 85 -1.57 -0.02 -0.39
CA GLY A 85 -1.33 1.38 -0.69
C GLY A 85 -0.93 2.17 0.55
N THR A 86 -1.62 1.96 1.67
CA THR A 86 -1.29 2.61 2.95
C THR A 86 0.08 2.15 3.47
N LEU A 87 0.42 0.87 3.38
CA LEU A 87 1.76 0.37 3.73
C LEU A 87 2.86 1.04 2.89
N ALA A 88 2.67 1.08 1.57
CA ALA A 88 3.65 1.62 0.63
C ALA A 88 3.83 3.15 0.81
N MET A 89 2.72 3.87 0.91
CA MET A 89 2.72 5.33 1.06
C MET A 89 3.24 5.75 2.43
N TYR A 90 2.92 5.02 3.51
CA TYR A 90 3.45 5.29 4.84
C TYR A 90 4.98 5.15 4.89
N GLN A 91 5.51 4.11 4.24
CA GLN A 91 6.96 3.92 4.15
C GLN A 91 7.63 4.88 3.16
N HIS A 92 6.90 5.40 2.17
CA HIS A 92 7.39 6.46 1.28
C HIS A 92 7.50 7.79 2.03
N GLY A 93 6.51 8.10 2.88
CA GLY A 93 6.51 9.29 3.73
C GLY A 93 6.28 10.60 2.96
N GLY A 94 6.57 11.72 3.63
CA GLY A 94 6.48 13.06 3.05
C GLY A 94 5.05 13.50 2.71
N PRO A 95 4.90 14.55 1.87
CA PRO A 95 3.58 15.09 1.50
C PRO A 95 2.65 14.07 0.83
N ALA A 96 3.22 13.13 0.07
CA ALA A 96 2.46 12.07 -0.58
C ALA A 96 1.78 11.14 0.43
N TRP A 97 2.46 10.82 1.54
CA TRP A 97 1.85 10.08 2.64
C TRP A 97 0.70 10.87 3.29
N GLU A 98 0.91 12.15 3.58
CA GLU A 98 -0.10 12.98 4.24
C GLU A 98 -1.39 13.07 3.41
N GLU A 99 -1.25 13.31 2.10
CA GLU A 99 -2.40 13.36 1.17
C GLU A 99 -3.12 12.01 1.08
N TRP A 100 -2.36 10.92 0.95
CA TRP A 100 -2.93 9.57 0.92
C TRP A 100 -3.68 9.25 2.22
N ASN A 101 -3.04 9.48 3.38
CA ASN A 101 -3.58 9.09 4.68
C ASN A 101 -4.84 9.88 5.01
N ASN A 102 -4.84 11.20 4.79
CA ASN A 102 -6.00 12.04 5.09
C ASN A 102 -7.22 11.59 4.27
N SER A 103 -7.05 11.37 2.96
CA SER A 103 -8.15 10.93 2.10
C SER A 103 -8.62 9.51 2.41
N THR A 104 -7.69 8.57 2.62
CA THR A 104 -8.00 7.15 2.83
C THR A 104 -8.61 6.89 4.21
N ARG A 105 -8.03 7.46 5.27
CA ARG A 105 -8.52 7.31 6.65
C ARG A 105 -9.95 7.82 6.77
N ASP A 106 -10.19 9.04 6.31
CA ASP A 106 -11.51 9.68 6.44
C ASP A 106 -12.57 8.92 5.64
N LEU A 107 -12.21 8.43 4.45
CA LEU A 107 -13.09 7.56 3.68
C LEU A 107 -13.41 6.26 4.43
N ILE A 108 -12.42 5.53 4.94
CA ILE A 108 -12.64 4.28 5.67
C ILE A 108 -13.53 4.53 6.90
N ILE A 109 -13.25 5.57 7.70
CA ILE A 109 -14.08 5.91 8.87
C ILE A 109 -15.52 6.20 8.44
N SER A 110 -15.72 6.94 7.34
CA SER A 110 -17.06 7.26 6.83
C SER A 110 -17.87 6.04 6.37
N GLU A 111 -17.20 4.94 6.04
CA GLU A 111 -17.84 3.67 5.63
C GLU A 111 -18.12 2.72 6.81
N GLN A 112 -17.69 3.08 8.02
CA GLN A 112 -17.92 2.26 9.21
C GLN A 112 -19.40 2.32 9.61
N VAL A 113 -19.98 1.17 9.91
CA VAL A 113 -21.33 1.11 10.50
C VAL A 113 -21.24 1.66 11.92
N THR A 114 -22.02 2.69 12.26
CA THR A 114 -21.98 3.35 13.57
C THR A 114 -23.06 2.89 14.54
N GLU A 115 -24.09 2.20 14.05
CA GLU A 115 -25.28 1.86 14.83
C GLU A 115 -25.74 0.40 14.63
N GLY A 116 -26.51 -0.09 15.61
CA GLY A 116 -27.11 -1.41 15.58
C GLY A 116 -26.14 -2.57 15.80
N PRO A 117 -26.57 -3.82 15.55
CA PRO A 117 -25.80 -5.03 15.86
C PRO A 117 -24.47 -5.18 15.10
N LEU A 118 -24.29 -4.39 14.04
CA LEU A 118 -23.11 -4.43 13.18
C LEU A 118 -22.21 -3.19 13.37
N ALA A 119 -22.48 -2.37 14.39
CA ALA A 119 -21.65 -1.21 14.71
C ALA A 119 -20.17 -1.62 14.88
N GLY A 120 -19.27 -0.79 14.36
CA GLY A 120 -17.83 -1.03 14.33
C GLY A 120 -17.33 -1.83 13.14
N SER A 121 -18.21 -2.37 12.28
CA SER A 121 -17.85 -3.19 11.12
C SER A 121 -17.96 -2.45 9.79
N TRP A 122 -17.39 -3.04 8.74
CA TRP A 122 -17.52 -2.57 7.36
C TRP A 122 -18.32 -3.55 6.52
N ALA A 123 -19.28 -3.04 5.75
CA ALA A 123 -20.10 -3.87 4.89
C ALA A 123 -19.24 -4.52 3.78
N PRO A 124 -19.52 -5.79 3.39
CA PRO A 124 -18.75 -6.50 2.37
C PRO A 124 -19.12 -6.06 0.95
N ARG A 125 -18.96 -4.76 0.68
CA ARG A 125 -19.22 -4.12 -0.62
C ARG A 125 -17.94 -3.84 -1.40
N ASP A 126 -16.78 -4.11 -0.82
CA ASP A 126 -15.50 -3.99 -1.51
C ASP A 126 -15.31 -5.12 -2.53
N THR A 127 -14.32 -4.94 -3.42
CA THR A 127 -13.98 -5.87 -4.52
C THR A 127 -13.87 -7.34 -4.08
N TRP A 128 -13.43 -7.59 -2.85
CA TRP A 128 -13.20 -8.92 -2.29
C TRP A 128 -14.22 -9.31 -1.20
N GLY A 129 -15.12 -8.40 -0.84
CA GLY A 129 -16.15 -8.61 0.17
C GLY A 129 -17.09 -9.78 -0.17
N GLY A 130 -17.36 -10.02 -1.46
CA GLY A 130 -18.15 -11.18 -1.91
C GLY A 130 -17.53 -12.54 -1.59
N TYR A 131 -16.19 -12.60 -1.47
CA TYR A 131 -15.46 -13.83 -1.14
C TYR A 131 -15.23 -13.97 0.37
N GLY A 132 -14.78 -12.90 1.03
CA GLY A 132 -14.39 -12.94 2.44
C GLY A 132 -15.48 -12.55 3.44
N GLY A 133 -16.60 -11.98 2.95
CA GLY A 133 -17.69 -11.48 3.79
C GLY A 133 -17.30 -10.33 4.71
N ARG A 134 -18.19 -9.99 5.65
CA ARG A 134 -18.03 -8.86 6.57
C ARG A 134 -16.77 -8.96 7.45
N VAL A 135 -16.39 -10.18 7.83
CA VAL A 135 -15.20 -10.41 8.67
C VAL A 135 -13.95 -9.94 7.93
N TYR A 136 -13.80 -10.34 6.67
CA TYR A 136 -12.69 -9.88 5.82
C TYR A 136 -12.70 -8.36 5.67
N SER A 137 -13.82 -7.77 5.25
CA SER A 137 -13.89 -6.33 4.99
C SER A 137 -13.58 -5.52 6.25
N THR A 138 -14.08 -5.97 7.40
CA THR A 138 -13.80 -5.36 8.70
C THR A 138 -12.33 -5.48 9.06
N ALA A 139 -11.76 -6.69 8.97
CA ALA A 139 -10.35 -6.91 9.29
C ALA A 139 -9.41 -6.06 8.44
N VAL A 140 -9.62 -6.02 7.12
CA VAL A 140 -8.76 -5.24 6.21
C VAL A 140 -8.96 -3.74 6.38
N ALA A 141 -10.20 -3.26 6.56
CA ALA A 141 -10.45 -1.86 6.86
C ALA A 141 -9.78 -1.41 8.17
N THR A 142 -9.84 -2.24 9.21
CA THR A 142 -9.12 -2.00 10.47
C THR A 142 -7.61 -1.99 10.26
N LEU A 143 -7.06 -2.96 9.50
CA LEU A 143 -5.64 -3.04 9.17
C LEU A 143 -5.12 -1.76 8.49
N CYS A 144 -5.91 -1.14 7.61
CA CYS A 144 -5.58 0.14 7.00
C CYS A 144 -5.41 1.25 8.05
N LEU A 145 -6.32 1.33 9.02
CA LEU A 145 -6.35 2.39 10.05
C LEU A 145 -5.23 2.25 11.09
N GLU A 146 -4.59 1.09 11.17
CA GLU A 146 -3.54 0.81 12.18
C GLU A 146 -2.11 0.79 11.62
N VAL A 147 -1.91 0.92 10.31
CA VAL A 147 -0.57 0.83 9.67
C VAL A 147 0.46 1.70 10.39
N TYR A 148 0.14 2.97 10.62
CA TYR A 148 1.05 3.95 11.21
C TYR A 148 1.16 3.88 12.74
N TYR A 149 0.37 3.01 13.39
CA TYR A 149 0.56 2.67 14.81
C TYR A 149 1.38 1.38 14.99
N ARG A 150 1.37 0.49 13.99
CA ARG A 150 2.00 -0.84 14.07
C ARG A 150 3.39 -0.91 13.49
N TYR A 151 3.64 -0.15 12.43
CA TYR A 151 4.91 -0.22 11.70
C TYR A 151 5.74 1.03 11.95
N GLN A 152 7.03 0.85 12.15
CA GLN A 152 7.98 1.96 12.19
C GLN A 152 8.24 2.43 10.75
N SER A 153 8.11 3.74 10.51
CA SER A 153 8.46 4.33 9.22
C SER A 153 9.98 4.46 9.07
N ALA A 154 10.49 4.27 7.85
CA ALA A 154 11.87 4.58 7.50
C ALA A 154 12.25 6.06 7.77
N HIS A 155 11.26 6.97 7.79
CA HIS A 155 11.47 8.37 8.16
C HIS A 155 11.73 8.54 9.65
N ASN A 156 10.91 7.91 10.51
CA ASN A 156 11.02 8.01 11.96
C ASN A 156 12.39 7.50 12.47
N LEU A 157 12.95 6.49 11.80
CA LEU A 157 14.31 6.00 12.08
C LEU A 157 15.40 7.03 11.78
N LYS A 158 15.21 7.86 10.73
CA LYS A 158 16.17 8.93 10.39
C LYS A 158 16.14 10.05 11.44
N GLU A 159 14.96 10.43 11.92
CA GLU A 159 14.80 11.44 12.98
C GLU A 159 15.38 10.99 14.32
N GLU A 160 15.17 9.73 14.71
CA GLU A 160 15.80 9.16 15.91
C GLU A 160 17.33 9.09 15.80
N SER A 161 17.86 8.76 14.62
CA SER A 161 19.32 8.75 14.38
C SER A 161 19.98 10.13 14.29
N GLN A 162 19.18 11.19 14.17
CA GLN A 162 19.61 12.59 14.10
C GLN A 162 19.33 13.36 15.39
N SER A 163 18.73 12.70 16.40
CA SER A 163 18.57 13.25 17.74
C SER A 163 19.90 13.16 18.50
N PRO A 164 20.35 14.24 19.19
CA PRO A 164 21.68 14.34 19.79
C PRO A 164 21.91 13.39 20.96
#